data_AF-A0A1F4NIE7-F1
#
_entry.id   AF-A0A1F4NIE7-F1
#
_cell.length_a   1.000
_cell.length_b   1.000
_cell.length_c   1.000
_cell.angle_alpha   90.00
_cell.angle_beta   90.00
_cell.angle_gamma   90.00
#
_symmetry.space_group_name_H-M   'P 1'
#
loop_
_entity.id
_entity.type
_entity.pdbx_description
1 polymer ?
#
loop_
_entity_poly.entity_id
_entity_poly.type
_entity_poly.pdbx_seq_one_letter_code
_entity_poly.pdbx_strand_id
1 'polypeptide(L)'
;MYQIFSLLLLSLLFSLNSHAQESQTCAATISELRTLLNDQTFPLKWEETTMDDGKPLMVSIFEKNGYLFVEFFKTQQGLWAQSFGVICKTDADLEIRFTGEQIHFGPAAGWALRYALGNGGKFTLNKLGPKRLRIATIGWSGVFNQSDK
;
A
#
# COMPACT_ATOMS: atom_id res chain seq x y z
N MET A 1 15.64 59.61 -8.08
CA MET A 1 16.40 58.41 -8.52
C MET A 1 16.06 57.22 -7.61
N TYR A 2 14.80 56.78 -7.56
CA TYR A 2 14.37 55.63 -6.74
C TYR A 2 12.99 55.15 -7.24
N GLN A 3 12.90 54.62 -8.45
CA GLN A 3 11.61 54.08 -8.93
C GLN A 3 11.73 52.94 -9.95
N ILE A 4 12.87 52.25 -9.98
CA ILE A 4 13.09 51.13 -10.93
C ILE A 4 13.47 49.82 -10.19
N PHE A 5 13.83 49.88 -8.90
CA PHE A 5 14.34 48.71 -8.18
C PHE A 5 13.29 47.85 -7.46
N SER A 6 12.03 48.27 -7.37
CA SER A 6 11.01 47.53 -6.60
C SER A 6 10.27 46.43 -7.37
N LEU A 7 10.37 46.39 -8.71
CA LEU A 7 9.62 45.41 -9.53
C LEU A 7 10.39 44.13 -9.83
N LEU A 8 11.71 44.09 -9.59
CA LEU A 8 12.55 42.94 -9.90
C LEU A 8 12.61 41.88 -8.79
N LEU A 9 12.20 42.21 -7.55
CA LEU A 9 12.26 41.27 -6.43
C LEU A 9 11.00 40.40 -6.28
N LEU A 10 9.88 40.80 -6.90
CA LEU A 10 8.59 40.12 -6.72
C LEU A 10 8.39 38.93 -7.69
N SER A 11 9.15 38.87 -8.78
CA SER A 11 9.07 37.78 -9.76
C SER A 11 9.92 36.55 -9.41
N LEU A 12 10.88 36.67 -8.48
CA LEU A 12 11.71 35.55 -8.03
C LEU A 12 11.05 34.64 -6.97
N LEU A 13 9.92 35.05 -6.39
CA LEU A 13 9.19 34.25 -5.39
C LEU A 13 8.17 33.28 -5.99
N PHE A 14 7.98 33.27 -7.33
CA PHE A 14 7.01 32.41 -8.00
C PHE A 14 7.59 31.10 -8.56
N SER A 15 8.88 30.82 -8.37
CA SER A 15 9.54 29.66 -8.99
C SER A 15 9.76 28.45 -8.06
N LEU A 16 9.45 28.56 -6.77
CA LEU A 16 9.56 27.43 -5.84
C LEU A 16 8.16 27.03 -5.40
N ASN A 17 7.63 25.95 -5.97
CA ASN A 17 6.60 25.04 -5.42
C ASN A 17 5.81 24.31 -6.52
N SER A 18 6.33 24.19 -7.75
CA SER A 18 5.99 23.02 -8.56
C SER A 18 6.76 21.83 -8.00
N HIS A 19 6.32 21.32 -6.84
CA HIS A 19 6.45 19.89 -6.61
C HIS A 19 5.62 19.25 -7.73
N ALA A 20 6.30 18.86 -8.81
CA ALA A 20 5.76 17.87 -9.72
C ALA A 20 5.56 16.62 -8.86
N GLN A 21 4.36 16.47 -8.30
CA GLN A 21 3.95 15.24 -7.68
C GLN A 21 3.88 14.25 -8.84
N GLU A 22 4.95 13.49 -9.00
CA GLU A 22 5.06 12.45 -10.01
C GLU A 22 3.75 11.66 -9.98
N SER A 23 3.07 11.59 -11.12
CA SER A 23 1.80 10.90 -11.22
C SER A 23 2.05 9.44 -10.84
N GLN A 24 1.69 9.08 -9.61
CA GLN A 24 1.85 7.72 -9.13
C GLN A 24 0.92 6.84 -9.96
N THR A 25 1.51 5.93 -10.73
CA THR A 25 0.74 5.00 -11.54
C THR A 25 0.12 3.96 -10.61
N CYS A 26 -1.21 3.92 -10.57
CA CYS A 26 -1.96 2.99 -9.73
C CYS A 26 -2.74 1.98 -10.57
N ALA A 27 -2.92 0.79 -10.01
CA ALA A 27 -3.72 -0.28 -10.55
C ALA A 27 -5.00 -0.46 -9.73
N ALA A 28 -6.14 -0.51 -10.42
CA ALA A 28 -7.46 -0.84 -9.88
C ALA A 28 -7.89 -2.29 -10.20
N THR A 29 -7.12 -2.99 -11.04
CA THR A 29 -7.33 -4.40 -11.40
C THR A 29 -6.02 -5.20 -11.29
N ILE A 30 -6.10 -6.53 -11.18
CA ILE A 30 -4.98 -7.48 -11.25
C ILE A 30 -4.26 -7.37 -12.60
N SER A 31 -5.01 -7.18 -13.69
CA SER A 31 -4.43 -7.00 -15.03
C SER A 31 -3.56 -5.73 -15.08
N GLU A 32 -4.09 -4.62 -14.57
CA GLU A 32 -3.33 -3.37 -14.43
C GLU A 32 -2.15 -3.54 -13.47
N LEU A 33 -2.31 -4.26 -12.36
CA LEU A 33 -1.24 -4.50 -11.39
C LEU A 33 -0.07 -5.27 -12.02
N ARG A 34 -0.37 -6.33 -12.77
CA ARG A 34 0.64 -7.11 -13.48
C ARG A 34 1.35 -6.30 -14.56
N THR A 35 0.60 -5.45 -15.25
CA THR A 35 1.15 -4.51 -16.25
C THR A 35 2.06 -3.47 -15.60
N LEU A 36 1.60 -2.87 -14.49
CA LEU A 36 2.33 -1.89 -13.69
C LEU A 36 3.67 -2.44 -13.16
N LEU A 37 3.69 -3.73 -12.82
CA LEU A 37 4.86 -4.45 -12.33
C LEU A 37 5.74 -5.02 -13.46
N ASN A 38 5.26 -5.01 -14.70
CA ASN A 38 5.85 -5.77 -15.80
C ASN A 38 6.11 -7.24 -15.42
N ASP A 39 5.16 -7.85 -14.70
CA ASP A 39 5.23 -9.21 -14.17
C ASP A 39 3.84 -9.86 -14.28
N GLN A 40 3.61 -10.58 -15.37
CA GLN A 40 2.35 -11.29 -15.63
C GLN A 40 2.11 -12.46 -14.66
N THR A 41 3.15 -12.86 -13.93
CA THR A 41 3.12 -13.96 -12.96
C THR A 41 3.15 -13.47 -11.52
N PHE A 42 2.94 -12.17 -11.29
CA PHE A 42 2.98 -11.59 -9.95
C PHE A 42 2.09 -12.39 -8.98
N PRO A 43 2.65 -12.92 -7.87
CA PRO A 43 1.89 -13.73 -6.94
C PRO A 43 0.82 -12.92 -6.22
N LEU A 44 -0.37 -13.51 -6.13
CA LEU A 44 -1.52 -12.89 -5.49
C LEU A 44 -1.74 -13.37 -4.04
N LYS A 45 -0.96 -14.36 -3.61
CA LYS A 45 -1.06 -14.95 -2.27
C LYS A 45 0.31 -15.01 -1.60
N TRP A 46 0.35 -14.62 -0.33
CA TRP A 46 1.59 -14.51 0.45
C TRP A 46 1.36 -15.01 1.88
N GLU A 47 2.33 -15.75 2.43
CA GLU A 47 2.29 -16.30 3.78
C GLU A 47 3.39 -15.66 4.63
N GLU A 48 3.04 -15.13 5.80
CA GLU A 48 4.01 -14.52 6.71
C GLU A 48 4.98 -15.56 7.27
N THR A 49 6.25 -15.16 7.41
CA THR A 49 7.35 -15.98 7.92
C THR A 49 8.00 -15.43 9.18
N THR A 50 7.64 -14.20 9.58
CA THR A 50 8.18 -13.51 10.75
C THR A 50 7.48 -13.85 12.06
N MET A 51 6.29 -14.46 12.02
CA MET A 51 5.58 -14.85 13.23
C MET A 51 5.99 -16.23 13.73
N ASP A 52 6.19 -16.33 15.04
CA ASP A 52 6.60 -17.52 15.78
C ASP A 52 5.43 -18.22 16.51
N ASP A 53 4.24 -17.60 16.52
CA ASP A 53 3.04 -18.12 17.18
C ASP A 53 2.33 -19.26 16.43
N GLY A 54 2.92 -19.74 15.32
CA GLY A 54 2.37 -20.79 14.46
C GLY A 54 1.10 -20.40 13.71
N LYS A 55 0.74 -19.12 13.69
CA LYS A 55 -0.49 -18.61 13.07
C LYS A 55 -0.13 -17.50 12.09
N PRO A 56 0.50 -17.79 10.94
CA PRO A 56 0.93 -16.74 10.01
C PRO A 56 -0.26 -15.92 9.48
N LEU A 57 -0.02 -14.64 9.15
CA LEU A 57 -0.95 -13.87 8.34
C LEU A 57 -0.84 -14.34 6.89
N MET A 58 -1.99 -14.64 6.31
CA MET A 58 -2.15 -14.91 4.89
C MET A 58 -2.63 -13.64 4.21
N VAL A 59 -1.94 -13.22 3.16
CA VAL A 59 -2.30 -12.05 2.36
C VAL A 59 -2.80 -12.53 1.01
N SER A 60 -3.97 -12.07 0.60
CA SER A 60 -4.56 -12.36 -0.70
C SER A 60 -4.94 -11.07 -1.42
N ILE A 61 -4.57 -10.96 -2.70
CA ILE A 61 -4.98 -9.90 -3.61
C ILE A 61 -5.95 -10.51 -4.61
N PHE A 62 -7.17 -9.99 -4.68
CA PHE A 62 -8.21 -10.52 -5.57
C PHE A 62 -9.13 -9.43 -6.07
N GLU A 63 -9.88 -9.71 -7.14
CA GLU A 63 -10.92 -8.81 -7.63
C GLU A 63 -12.30 -9.27 -7.19
N LYS A 64 -13.15 -8.31 -6.84
CA LYS A 64 -14.57 -8.57 -6.59
C LYS A 64 -15.37 -7.33 -6.94
N ASN A 65 -16.47 -7.49 -7.68
CA ASN A 65 -17.37 -6.38 -8.05
C ASN A 65 -16.65 -5.19 -8.71
N GLY A 66 -15.59 -5.43 -9.49
CA GLY A 66 -14.82 -4.39 -10.17
C GLY A 66 -13.81 -3.63 -9.30
N TYR A 67 -13.58 -4.06 -8.05
CA TYR A 67 -12.56 -3.49 -7.17
C TYR A 67 -11.44 -4.50 -6.88
N LEU A 68 -10.23 -3.99 -6.73
CA LEU A 68 -9.10 -4.74 -6.20
C LEU A 68 -9.15 -4.75 -4.67
N PHE A 69 -9.22 -5.94 -4.10
CA PHE A 69 -9.20 -6.20 -2.68
C PHE A 69 -7.83 -6.71 -2.24
N VAL A 70 -7.42 -6.30 -1.05
CA VAL A 70 -6.32 -6.93 -0.31
C VAL A 70 -6.84 -7.39 1.04
N GLU A 71 -6.75 -8.68 1.27
CA GLU A 71 -7.19 -9.33 2.51
C GLU A 71 -5.99 -9.86 3.28
N PHE A 72 -6.01 -9.63 4.58
CA PHE A 72 -5.11 -10.19 5.57
C PHE A 72 -5.95 -11.09 6.48
N PHE A 73 -5.66 -12.39 6.46
CA PHE A 73 -6.34 -13.40 7.27
C PHE A 73 -5.35 -14.05 8.22
N LYS A 74 -5.60 -13.95 9.53
CA LYS A 74 -4.76 -14.57 10.54
C LYS A 74 -5.15 -16.04 10.66
N THR A 75 -4.23 -16.93 10.31
CA THR A 75 -4.46 -18.38 10.33
C THR A 75 -5.03 -18.81 11.69
N GLN A 76 -6.11 -19.60 11.67
CA GLN A 76 -6.89 -20.06 12.85
C GLN A 76 -7.59 -18.96 13.68
N GLN A 77 -7.43 -17.67 13.37
CA GLN A 77 -8.05 -16.57 14.13
C GLN A 77 -9.06 -15.76 13.32
N GLY A 78 -9.05 -15.89 11.99
CA GLY A 78 -10.02 -15.23 11.12
C GLY A 78 -9.47 -13.98 10.45
N LEU A 79 -10.40 -13.15 9.97
CA LEU A 79 -10.06 -11.90 9.30
C LEU A 79 -9.27 -10.98 10.24
N TRP A 80 -8.15 -10.46 9.73
CA TRP A 80 -7.38 -9.41 10.37
C TRP A 80 -7.79 -8.06 9.80
N ALA A 81 -7.62 -7.86 8.50
CA ALA A 81 -8.04 -6.66 7.80
C ALA A 81 -8.34 -6.96 6.33
N GLN A 82 -9.28 -6.23 5.73
CA GLN A 82 -9.54 -6.27 4.30
C GLN A 82 -9.72 -4.84 3.80
N SER A 83 -8.93 -4.45 2.81
CA SER A 83 -9.10 -3.16 2.11
C SER A 83 -9.52 -3.37 0.67
N PHE A 84 -10.14 -2.36 0.07
CA PHE A 84 -10.34 -2.27 -1.38
C PHE A 84 -9.95 -0.90 -1.91
N GLY A 85 -9.59 -0.84 -3.19
CA GLY A 85 -9.20 0.42 -3.83
C GLY A 85 -8.12 0.20 -4.88
N VAL A 86 -7.03 0.95 -4.76
CA VAL A 86 -5.93 0.95 -5.74
C VAL A 86 -4.61 0.55 -5.10
N ILE A 87 -3.75 -0.07 -5.91
CA ILE A 87 -2.36 -0.34 -5.56
C ILE A 87 -1.47 0.55 -6.42
N CYS A 88 -0.77 1.49 -5.80
CA CYS A 88 0.08 2.45 -6.48
C CYS A 88 1.53 1.98 -6.48
N LYS A 89 2.21 2.14 -7.62
CA LYS A 89 3.66 1.98 -7.68
C LYS A 89 4.32 3.29 -7.30
N THR A 90 5.34 3.17 -6.47
CA THR A 90 6.34 4.20 -6.17
C THR A 90 7.69 3.68 -6.66
N ASP A 91 8.77 4.46 -6.53
CA ASP A 91 10.10 4.16 -7.10
C ASP A 91 10.49 2.67 -7.08
N ALA A 92 10.46 2.05 -5.90
CA ALA A 92 10.78 0.62 -5.71
C ALA A 92 9.66 -0.20 -5.06
N ASP A 93 8.61 0.45 -4.59
CA ASP A 93 7.61 -0.15 -3.70
C ASP A 93 6.20 -0.08 -4.27
N LEU A 94 5.36 -0.99 -3.81
CA LEU A 94 3.92 -0.89 -3.96
C LEU A 94 3.29 -0.30 -2.71
N GLU A 95 2.24 0.50 -2.88
CA GLU A 95 1.43 1.00 -1.79
C GLU A 95 -0.03 0.65 -2.02
N ILE A 96 -0.61 -0.11 -1.09
CA ILE A 96 -2.06 -0.28 -1.00
C ILE A 96 -2.58 0.88 -0.19
N ARG A 97 -3.38 1.76 -0.80
CA ARG A 97 -3.92 2.94 -0.13
C ARG A 97 -5.43 2.79 0.04
N PHE A 98 -5.92 3.21 1.19
CA PHE A 98 -7.34 3.10 1.53
C PHE A 98 -7.77 4.24 2.45
N THR A 99 -9.01 4.69 2.31
CA THR A 99 -9.70 5.55 3.28
C THR A 99 -10.30 4.70 4.41
N GLY A 100 -10.84 5.34 5.46
CA GLY A 100 -11.54 4.65 6.54
C GLY A 100 -12.76 3.84 6.07
N GLU A 101 -13.42 4.27 5.00
CA GLU A 101 -14.56 3.56 4.39
C GLU A 101 -14.12 2.34 3.57
N GLN A 102 -12.86 2.32 3.16
CA GLN A 102 -12.26 1.31 2.29
C GLN A 102 -11.57 0.18 3.06
N ILE A 103 -11.58 0.22 4.39
CA ILE A 103 -10.94 -0.78 5.26
C ILE A 103 -11.97 -1.39 6.21
N HIS A 104 -11.95 -2.71 6.28
CA HIS A 104 -12.73 -3.49 7.23
C HIS A 104 -11.78 -4.29 8.12
N PHE A 105 -11.85 -4.08 9.44
CA PHE A 105 -11.05 -4.83 10.41
C PHE A 105 -11.85 -6.02 10.94
N GLY A 106 -11.24 -7.20 10.90
CA GLY A 106 -11.83 -8.39 11.50
C GLY A 106 -11.48 -8.54 12.98
N PRO A 107 -12.06 -9.57 13.65
CA PRO A 107 -11.87 -9.79 15.08
C PRO A 107 -10.41 -10.08 15.46
N ALA A 108 -9.58 -10.59 14.54
CA ALA A 108 -8.18 -10.87 14.81
C ALA A 108 -7.29 -9.61 14.82
N ALA A 109 -7.76 -8.46 14.32
CA ALA A 109 -7.02 -7.21 14.42
C ALA A 109 -7.04 -6.64 15.83
N GLY A 110 -5.86 -6.38 16.39
CA GLY A 110 -5.70 -5.71 17.67
C GLY A 110 -6.19 -4.25 17.65
N TRP A 111 -6.60 -3.74 18.81
CA TRP A 111 -7.20 -2.40 18.96
C TRP A 111 -6.27 -1.27 18.47
N ALA A 112 -4.96 -1.40 18.66
CA ALA A 112 -3.98 -0.39 18.27
C ALA A 112 -3.93 -0.22 16.74
N LEU A 113 -4.00 -1.31 15.98
CA LEU A 113 -4.05 -1.27 14.51
C LEU A 113 -5.34 -0.60 14.03
N ARG A 114 -6.48 -0.96 14.62
CA ARG A 114 -7.79 -0.38 14.29
C ARG A 114 -7.80 1.13 14.53
N TYR A 115 -7.21 1.57 15.64
CA TYR A 115 -7.08 2.99 15.94
C TYR A 115 -6.15 3.70 14.94
N ALA A 116 -4.99 3.10 14.63
CA ALA A 116 -4.02 3.72 13.73
C ALA A 116 -4.50 3.85 12.27
N LEU A 117 -5.32 2.91 11.80
CA LEU A 117 -5.75 2.81 10.40
C LEU A 117 -7.25 3.09 10.18
N GLY A 118 -7.99 3.41 11.24
CA GLY A 118 -9.45 3.58 11.18
C GLY A 118 -9.92 4.76 10.33
N ASN A 119 -9.07 5.77 10.14
CA ASN A 119 -9.34 6.92 9.26
C ASN A 119 -8.73 6.76 7.87
N GLY A 120 -8.28 5.55 7.53
CA GLY A 120 -7.51 5.26 6.34
C GLY A 120 -6.02 5.19 6.61
N GLY A 121 -5.28 4.76 5.60
CA GLY A 121 -3.84 4.57 5.70
C GLY A 121 -3.28 3.88 4.47
N LYS A 122 -2.12 3.26 4.66
CA LYS A 122 -1.46 2.49 3.62
C LYS A 122 -0.75 1.27 4.15
N PHE A 123 -0.67 0.24 3.31
CA PHE A 123 0.30 -0.83 3.45
C PHE A 123 1.38 -0.63 2.40
N THR A 124 2.64 -0.55 2.82
CA THR A 124 3.80 -0.51 1.92
C THR A 124 4.31 -1.93 1.71
N LEU A 125 4.52 -2.28 0.45
CA LEU A 125 4.91 -3.59 -0.05
C LEU A 125 6.28 -3.45 -0.71
N ASN A 126 7.33 -3.85 0.00
CA ASN A 126 8.72 -3.82 -0.49
C ASN A 126 9.13 -5.19 -1.00
N LYS A 127 9.55 -5.31 -2.26
CA LYS A 127 10.06 -6.59 -2.79
C LYS A 127 11.45 -6.86 -2.22
N LEU A 128 11.60 -7.94 -1.45
CA LEU A 128 12.89 -8.39 -0.91
C LEU A 128 13.59 -9.42 -1.82
N GLY A 129 12.85 -9.97 -2.79
CA GLY A 129 13.33 -10.92 -3.78
C GLY A 129 12.18 -11.44 -4.65
N PRO A 130 12.43 -12.38 -5.59
CA PRO A 130 11.40 -12.87 -6.51
C PRO A 130 10.15 -13.46 -5.83
N LYS A 131 10.34 -14.09 -4.66
CA LYS A 131 9.29 -14.77 -3.89
C LYS A 131 9.17 -14.25 -2.46
N ARG A 132 9.73 -13.07 -2.16
CA ARG A 132 9.77 -12.49 -0.82
C ARG A 132 9.34 -11.05 -0.84
N LEU A 133 8.44 -10.71 0.07
CA LEU A 133 7.85 -9.39 0.20
C LEU A 133 7.88 -8.96 1.66
N ARG A 134 8.22 -7.71 1.94
CA ARG A 134 7.94 -7.08 3.24
C ARG A 134 6.67 -6.28 3.11
N ILE A 135 5.72 -6.48 4.02
CA ILE A 135 4.53 -5.66 4.13
C ILE A 135 4.61 -4.89 5.43
N ALA A 136 4.39 -3.58 5.39
CA ALA A 136 4.47 -2.71 6.55
C ALA A 136 3.35 -1.68 6.58
N THR A 137 2.97 -1.27 7.78
CA THR A 137 2.12 -0.12 8.05
C THR A 137 2.54 0.50 9.38
N ILE A 138 1.79 1.49 9.87
CA ILE A 138 2.07 2.11 11.17
C ILE A 138 1.94 1.05 12.28
N GLY A 139 3.02 0.86 13.05
CA GLY A 139 3.04 -0.03 14.20
C GLY A 139 3.15 -1.52 13.89
N TRP A 140 3.27 -1.93 12.63
CA TRP A 140 3.41 -3.34 12.25
C TRP A 140 4.18 -3.53 10.94
N SER A 141 4.99 -4.59 10.87
CA SER A 141 5.54 -5.09 9.61
C SER A 141 5.80 -6.59 9.70
N GLY A 142 5.69 -7.28 8.57
CA GLY A 142 6.01 -8.70 8.44
C GLY A 142 6.75 -9.01 7.13
N VAL A 143 7.47 -10.13 7.11
CA VAL A 143 8.08 -10.67 5.89
C VAL A 143 7.29 -11.89 5.43
N PHE A 144 6.97 -11.91 4.15
CA PHE A 144 6.10 -12.88 3.53
C PHE A 144 6.83 -13.60 2.40
N ASN A 145 6.53 -14.89 2.26
CA ASN A 145 6.91 -15.67 1.11
C ASN A 145 5.70 -15.85 0.19
N GLN A 146 5.92 -15.99 -1.11
CA GLN A 146 4.88 -16.42 -2.04
C GLN A 146 4.26 -17.73 -1.55
N SER A 147 2.93 -17.80 -1.57
CA SER A 147 2.16 -19.00 -1.28
C SER A 147 1.38 -19.45 -2.51
N ASP A 148 1.41 -20.76 -2.79
CA ASP A 148 0.57 -21.38 -3.81
C ASP A 148 -0.73 -21.97 -3.23
N LYS A 149 -0.89 -21.96 -1.88
CA LYS A 149 -2.09 -22.43 -1.16
C LYS A 149 -3.28 -21.50 -1.40
#